data_AF-A0A5C9DYA6-F1
#
_entry.id   AF-A0A5C9DYA6-F1
#
_cell.length_a   1.000
_cell.length_b   1.000
_cell.length_c   1.000
_cell.angle_alpha   90.00
_cell.angle_beta   90.00
_cell.angle_gamma   90.00
#
_symmetry.space_group_name_H-M   'P 1'
#
loop_
_entity.id
_entity.type
_entity.pdbx_description
1 polymer ?
#
loop_
_entity_poly.entity_id
_entity_poly.type
_entity_poly.pdbx_seq_one_letter_code
_entity_poly.pdbx_strand_id
1 'polypeptide(L)'
;MSKSQEQSQSGISGAGRWLAVASELPCSVIIMVIIGRILGESWWGLQGATWGAIFGAIFGFFFGVYGVYKTINFLDDIEKKQKIRTTYMPSEEEIFEDVKFDLEDDE
;
A
#
# COMPACT_ATOMS: atom_id res chain seq x y z
N MET A 1 1.45 31.63 -23.68
CA MET A 1 2.64 30.96 -23.11
C MET A 1 2.31 30.57 -21.67
N SER A 2 1.86 29.34 -21.43
CA SER A 2 1.73 28.76 -20.08
C SER A 2 1.73 27.24 -20.22
N LYS A 3 2.89 26.62 -20.00
CA LYS A 3 3.09 25.17 -19.93
C LYS A 3 4.03 24.91 -18.77
N SER A 4 3.55 24.97 -17.53
CA SER A 4 4.39 24.68 -16.36
C SER A 4 3.67 24.20 -15.09
N GLN A 5 2.40 23.74 -15.12
CA GLN A 5 1.72 23.37 -13.87
C GLN A 5 1.22 21.92 -13.73
N GLU A 6 1.36 21.04 -14.73
CA GLU A 6 0.86 19.65 -14.62
C GLU A 6 1.91 18.59 -14.23
N GLN A 7 3.14 18.96 -13.89
CA GLN A 7 4.21 17.98 -13.61
C GLN A 7 4.54 17.76 -12.13
N SER A 8 3.94 18.49 -11.18
CA SER A 8 4.40 18.49 -9.78
C SER A 8 3.60 17.60 -8.80
N GLN A 9 2.47 16.99 -9.18
CA GLN A 9 1.66 16.21 -8.24
C GLN A 9 1.94 14.69 -8.24
N SER A 10 2.71 14.17 -9.21
CA SER A 10 3.03 12.74 -9.30
C SER A 10 4.15 12.29 -8.31
N GLY A 11 4.98 13.21 -7.82
CA GLY A 11 6.15 12.86 -7.00
C GLY A 11 5.88 12.50 -5.53
N ILE A 12 4.81 13.04 -4.93
CA ILE A 12 4.52 12.87 -3.48
C ILE A 12 3.50 11.75 -3.23
N SER A 13 2.59 11.50 -4.19
CA SER A 13 1.57 10.44 -4.09
C SER A 13 2.17 9.03 -3.97
N GLY A 14 3.33 8.78 -4.59
CA GLY A 14 4.06 7.53 -4.45
C GLY A 14 4.92 7.42 -3.17
N ALA A 15 5.32 8.54 -2.58
CA ALA A 15 6.28 8.56 -1.47
C ALA A 15 5.69 7.93 -0.18
N GLY A 16 4.42 8.18 0.11
CA GLY A 16 3.74 7.56 1.26
C GLY A 16 3.65 6.04 1.17
N ARG A 17 3.49 5.50 -0.06
CA ARG A 17 3.44 4.05 -0.33
C ARG A 17 4.75 3.37 0.01
N TRP A 18 5.86 3.96 -0.43
CA TRP A 18 7.20 3.46 -0.15
C TRP A 18 7.59 3.64 1.31
N LEU A 19 7.10 4.68 1.99
CA LEU A 19 7.38 4.91 3.41
C LEU A 19 6.69 3.86 4.30
N ALA A 20 5.43 3.52 4.01
CA ALA A 20 4.71 2.43 4.69
C ALA A 20 5.37 1.06 4.44
N VAL A 21 5.79 0.81 3.20
CA VAL A 21 6.55 -0.38 2.82
C VAL A 21 7.91 -0.45 3.55
N ALA A 22 8.60 0.68 3.67
CA ALA A 22 9.90 0.75 4.32
C ALA A 22 9.83 0.51 5.82
N SER A 23 8.68 0.75 6.48
CA SER A 23 8.50 0.47 7.91
C SER A 23 8.03 -0.97 8.19
N GLU A 24 7.33 -1.62 7.25
CA GLU A 24 6.88 -3.02 7.41
C GLU A 24 8.04 -4.02 7.44
N LEU A 25 9.04 -3.84 6.58
CA LEU A 25 10.18 -4.76 6.48
C LEU A 25 11.00 -4.83 7.79
N PRO A 26 11.49 -3.72 8.38
CA PRO A 26 12.21 -3.80 9.65
C PRO A 26 11.34 -4.34 10.78
N CYS A 27 10.04 -4.02 10.81
CA CYS A 27 9.11 -4.51 11.83
C CYS A 27 8.97 -6.04 11.78
N SER A 28 8.69 -6.60 10.60
CA SER A 28 8.53 -8.05 10.40
C SER A 28 9.81 -8.83 10.75
N VAL A 29 10.99 -8.28 10.42
CA VAL A 29 12.28 -8.86 10.79
C VAL A 29 12.45 -8.88 12.31
N ILE A 30 12.21 -7.77 13.01
CA ILE A 30 12.37 -7.69 14.47
C ILE A 30 11.43 -8.68 15.17
N ILE A 31 10.17 -8.76 14.75
CA ILE A 31 9.19 -9.68 15.33
C ILE A 31 9.66 -11.13 15.17
N MET A 32 10.07 -11.53 13.97
CA MET A 32 10.53 -12.90 13.75
C MET A 32 11.87 -13.22 14.41
N VAL A 33 12.77 -12.24 14.58
CA VAL A 33 13.98 -12.42 15.39
C VAL A 33 13.61 -12.73 16.84
N ILE A 34 12.66 -12.00 17.42
CA ILE A 34 12.22 -12.22 18.81
C ILE A 34 11.57 -13.59 18.95
N ILE A 35 10.66 -13.95 18.04
CA ILE A 35 10.01 -15.27 18.04
C ILE A 35 11.05 -16.38 17.89
N GLY A 36 11.94 -16.25 16.92
CA GLY A 36 13.00 -17.21 16.66
C GLY A 36 13.92 -17.39 17.85
N ARG A 37 14.28 -16.30 18.54
CA ARG A 37 15.08 -16.34 19.76
C ARG A 37 14.36 -17.10 20.88
N ILE A 38 13.10 -16.78 21.15
CA ILE A 38 12.32 -17.44 22.21
C ILE A 38 12.19 -18.94 21.95
N LEU A 39 11.88 -19.31 20.70
CA LEU A 39 11.80 -20.71 20.29
C LEU A 39 13.17 -21.41 20.41
N GLY A 40 14.24 -20.76 19.96
CA GLY A 40 15.60 -21.28 20.06
C GLY A 40 16.07 -21.47 21.51
N GLU A 41 15.77 -20.52 22.39
CA GLU A 41 16.07 -20.61 23.83
C GLU A 41 15.40 -21.84 24.46
N SER A 42 14.16 -22.14 24.06
CA SER A 42 13.41 -23.29 24.58
C SER A 42 13.96 -24.66 24.16
N TRP A 43 14.70 -24.74 23.06
CA TRP A 43 15.22 -26.02 22.53
C TRP A 43 16.66 -26.30 22.95
N TRP A 44 17.53 -25.28 22.98
CA TRP A 44 18.97 -25.48 23.18
C TRP A 44 19.61 -24.46 24.13
N GLY A 45 18.80 -23.74 24.91
CA GLY A 45 19.28 -22.72 25.84
C GLY A 45 19.95 -21.55 25.11
N LEU A 46 21.03 -21.01 25.70
CA LEU A 46 21.67 -19.78 25.22
C LEU A 46 22.17 -19.89 23.76
N GLN A 47 22.70 -21.04 23.37
CA GLN A 47 23.20 -21.25 22.00
C GLN A 47 22.06 -21.41 21.00
N GLY A 48 20.94 -22.00 21.43
CA GLY A 48 19.71 -22.07 20.65
C GLY A 48 19.11 -20.70 20.39
N ALA A 49 19.23 -19.76 21.35
CA ALA A 49 18.80 -18.37 21.20
C ALA A 49 19.41 -17.70 19.96
N THR A 50 20.72 -17.88 19.78
CA THR A 50 21.48 -17.23 18.69
C THR A 50 21.10 -17.80 17.34
N TRP A 51 21.04 -19.14 17.22
CA TRP A 51 20.61 -19.80 15.99
C TRP A 51 19.15 -19.50 15.66
N GLY A 52 18.27 -19.53 16.67
CA GLY A 52 16.87 -19.16 16.53
C GLY A 52 16.69 -17.72 16.06
N ALA A 53 17.47 -16.77 16.58
CA ALA A 53 17.47 -15.39 16.10
C ALA A 53 17.95 -15.27 14.64
N ILE A 54 18.97 -16.02 14.24
CA ILE A 54 19.47 -16.04 12.85
C ILE A 54 18.39 -16.57 11.90
N PHE A 55 17.79 -17.73 12.20
CA PHE A 55 16.70 -18.27 11.40
C PHE A 55 15.49 -17.33 11.40
N GLY A 56 15.15 -16.75 12.55
CA GLY A 56 14.11 -15.74 12.67
C GLY A 56 14.35 -14.51 11.80
N ALA A 57 15.58 -13.99 11.74
CA ALA A 57 15.94 -12.89 10.86
C ALA A 57 15.76 -13.25 9.38
N ILE A 58 16.20 -14.44 8.97
CA ILE A 58 16.09 -14.92 7.60
C ILE A 58 14.62 -15.06 7.20
N PHE A 59 13.82 -15.77 8.00
CA PHE A 59 12.39 -15.93 7.74
C PHE A 59 11.64 -14.59 7.78
N GLY A 60 11.94 -13.74 8.76
CA GLY A 60 11.39 -12.40 8.86
C GLY A 60 11.68 -11.54 7.64
N PHE A 61 12.89 -11.64 7.08
CA PHE A 61 13.25 -10.94 5.85
C PHE A 61 12.46 -11.45 4.65
N PHE A 62 12.40 -12.78 4.44
CA PHE A 62 11.65 -13.35 3.31
C PHE A 62 10.15 -13.06 3.41
N PHE A 63 9.55 -13.23 4.59
CA PHE A 63 8.14 -12.91 4.81
C PHE A 63 7.88 -11.39 4.69
N GLY A 64 8.77 -10.55 5.18
CA GLY A 64 8.68 -9.10 5.06
C GLY A 64 8.71 -8.65 3.61
N VAL A 65 9.68 -9.13 2.82
CA VAL A 65 9.79 -8.83 1.38
C VAL A 65 8.55 -9.34 0.63
N TYR A 66 8.07 -10.54 0.93
CA TYR A 66 6.86 -11.08 0.32
C TYR A 66 5.61 -10.26 0.69
N GLY A 67 5.50 -9.82 1.95
CA GLY A 67 4.44 -8.94 2.43
C GLY A 67 4.43 -7.62 1.66
N VAL A 68 5.58 -6.95 1.57
CA VAL A 68 5.76 -5.73 0.78
C VAL A 68 5.35 -5.93 -0.69
N TYR A 69 5.80 -7.02 -1.31
CA TYR A 69 5.44 -7.35 -2.70
C TYR A 69 3.92 -7.50 -2.87
N LYS A 70 3.25 -8.19 -1.94
CA LYS A 70 1.80 -8.32 -1.94
C LYS A 70 1.08 -6.99 -1.72
N THR A 71 1.54 -6.17 -0.79
CA THR A 71 0.98 -4.85 -0.51
C THR A 71 1.06 -3.95 -1.73
N ILE A 72 2.20 -3.93 -2.43
CA ILE A 72 2.37 -3.17 -3.67
C ILE A 72 1.37 -3.63 -4.74
N ASN A 73 1.29 -4.93 -4.99
CA ASN A 73 0.35 -5.48 -5.99
C ASN A 73 -1.11 -5.15 -5.65
N PHE A 74 -1.48 -5.25 -4.37
CA PHE A 74 -2.82 -4.92 -3.91
C PHE A 74 -3.15 -3.44 -4.16
N LEU A 75 -2.22 -2.53 -3.88
CA LEU A 75 -2.40 -1.11 -4.15
C LEU A 75 -2.49 -0.81 -5.65
N ASP A 76 -1.66 -1.45 -6.47
CA ASP A 76 -1.72 -1.30 -7.93
C ASP A 76 -3.08 -1.79 -8.49
N ASP A 77 -3.64 -2.88 -7.94
CA ASP A 77 -4.96 -3.37 -8.32
C ASP A 77 -6.09 -2.42 -7.92
N ILE A 78 -5.99 -1.78 -6.75
CA ILE A 78 -6.93 -0.74 -6.33
C ILE A 78 -6.85 0.46 -7.27
N GLU A 79 -5.64 0.94 -7.57
CA GLU A 79 -5.43 2.10 -8.42
C GLU A 79 -5.98 1.88 -9.83
N LYS A 80 -5.77 0.68 -10.40
CA LYS A 80 -6.38 0.29 -11.70
C LYS A 80 -7.90 0.34 -11.65
N LYS A 81 -8.52 -0.22 -10.60
CA LYS A 81 -9.98 -0.20 -10.43
C LYS A 81 -10.53 1.22 -10.22
N GLN A 82 -9.79 2.06 -9.52
CA GLN A 82 -10.21 3.42 -9.23
C GLN A 82 -10.10 4.32 -10.46
N LYS A 83 -9.06 4.16 -11.28
CA LYS A 83 -8.89 4.88 -12.55
C LYS A 83 -10.00 4.56 -13.57
N ILE A 84 -10.53 3.33 -13.54
CA ILE A 84 -11.70 2.95 -14.35
C ILE A 84 -12.95 3.70 -13.87
N ARG A 85 -13.09 3.91 -12.55
CA ARG A 85 -14.27 4.57 -11.97
C ARG A 85 -14.28 6.10 -12.13
N THR A 86 -13.13 6.73 -12.31
CA THR A 86 -13.02 8.20 -12.44
C THR A 86 -13.16 8.70 -13.88
N THR A 87 -13.17 7.81 -14.88
CA THR A 87 -13.49 8.19 -16.26
C THR A 87 -14.99 8.02 -16.51
N TYR A 88 -15.81 8.82 -15.83
CA TYR A 88 -17.16 9.07 -16.32
C TYR A 88 -17.06 10.18 -17.37
N MET A 89 -17.08 9.78 -18.63
CA MET A 89 -17.37 10.70 -19.72
C MET A 89 -18.87 10.52 -20.00
N PRO A 90 -19.72 11.53 -19.71
CA PRO A 90 -21.13 11.45 -20.05
C PRO A 90 -21.26 11.23 -21.56
N SER A 91 -22.29 10.48 -21.94
CA SER A 91 -22.61 10.26 -23.35
C SER A 91 -22.97 11.59 -24.02
N GLU A 92 -22.76 11.75 -25.34
CA GLU A 92 -23.14 12.98 -26.05
C GLU A 92 -24.62 13.34 -25.81
N GLU A 93 -25.48 12.32 -25.66
CA GLU A 93 -26.90 12.47 -25.36
C GLU A 93 -27.17 13.13 -23.99
N GLU A 94 -26.42 12.79 -22.94
CA GLU A 94 -26.50 13.44 -21.62
C GLU A 94 -25.91 14.86 -21.59
N ILE A 95 -24.99 15.18 -22.51
CA ILE A 95 -24.37 16.51 -22.60
C ILE A 95 -25.36 17.54 -23.18
N PHE A 96 -26.25 17.10 -24.08
CA PHE A 96 -27.23 17.97 -24.73
C PHE A 96 -28.62 17.93 -24.06
N GLU A 97 -28.80 17.12 -23.02
CA GLU A 97 -30.03 17.12 -22.24
C GLU A 97 -30.04 18.36 -21.33
N ASP A 98 -30.94 19.31 -21.63
CA ASP A 98 -31.14 20.51 -20.82
C ASP A 98 -31.53 20.09 -19.39
N VAL A 99 -30.65 20.40 -18.43
CA VAL A 99 -30.87 20.15 -17.00
C VAL A 99 -32.13 20.89 -16.56
N LYS A 100 -33.26 20.18 -16.49
CA LYS A 100 -34.49 20.70 -15.91
C LYS A 100 -34.32 20.72 -14.39
N PHE A 101 -33.99 21.90 -13.87
CA PHE A 101 -34.15 22.16 -12.45
C PHE A 101 -35.65 22.32 -12.19
N ASP A 102 -36.29 21.26 -11.71
CA ASP A 102 -37.60 21.38 -11.06
C ASP A 102 -37.38 22.13 -9.75
N LEU A 103 -37.34 23.46 -9.82
CA LEU A 103 -37.54 24.32 -8.67
C LEU A 103 -39.03 24.22 -8.36
N GLU A 104 -39.38 23.34 -7.43
CA GLU A 104 -40.68 23.43 -6.75
C GLU A 104 -40.73 24.83 -6.12
N ASP A 105 -41.46 25.73 -6.76
CA ASP A 105 -41.79 27.04 -6.21
C ASP A 105 -42.66 26.79 -4.96
N ASP A 106 -42.00 26.71 -3.80
CA ASP A 106 -42.64 26.68 -2.48
C ASP A 106 -43.50 27.95 -2.31
N GLU A 107 -44.83 27.78 -2.38
CA GLU A 107 -45.86 28.76 -1.96
C GLU A 107 -45.80 29.08 -0.45
#